data_AF-A0A1E1MLI0-F1
#
_entry.id   AF-A0A1E1MLI0-F1
#
_cell.length_a   1.000
_cell.length_b   1.000
_cell.length_c   1.000
_cell.angle_alpha   90.00
_cell.angle_beta   90.00
_cell.angle_gamma   90.00
#
_symmetry.space_group_name_H-M   'P 1'
#
loop_
_entity.id
_entity.type
_entity.pdbx_description
1 polymer ?
#
loop_
_entity_poly.entity_id
_entity_poly.type
_entity_poly.pdbx_seq_one_letter_code
_entity_poly.pdbx_strand_id
1 'polypeptide(L)'
;MAETAGVTQEVLKEKITQSLGAVHVEIEDMSGGCGQAYSAIIVSPQFEKKTTLARHRLVNTALKAEVAAIHAWTPKCYTPEQWEKLNVEGKGVVALGKEMNGEVVRGTAA
;
A
#
# COMPACT_ATOMS: atom_id res chain seq x y z
N MET A 1 19.21 -0.11 -24.83
CA MET A 1 19.03 0.99 -23.88
C MET A 1 17.96 0.55 -22.88
N ALA A 2 18.36 -0.06 -21.76
CA ALA A 2 17.44 -0.39 -20.68
C ALA A 2 17.84 0.54 -19.53
N GLU A 3 17.27 1.74 -19.56
CA GLU A 3 17.44 2.71 -18.49
C GLU A 3 16.92 2.07 -17.22
N THR A 4 17.82 1.87 -16.26
CA THR A 4 17.50 1.62 -14.85
C THR A 4 16.84 2.89 -14.30
N ALA A 5 15.62 3.17 -14.76
CA ALA A 5 14.79 4.22 -14.21
C ALA A 5 14.48 3.79 -12.78
N GLY A 6 15.11 4.46 -11.81
CA GLY A 6 14.80 4.26 -10.40
C GLY A 6 13.29 4.36 -10.18
N VAL A 7 12.77 3.57 -9.25
CA VAL A 7 11.34 3.57 -8.95
C VAL A 7 10.94 4.98 -8.54
N THR A 8 10.14 5.66 -9.38
CA THR A 8 9.64 7.00 -9.09
C THR A 8 8.24 6.93 -8.50
N GLN A 9 7.87 7.97 -7.75
CA GLN A 9 6.53 8.15 -7.20
C GLN A 9 5.45 8.10 -8.29
N GLU A 10 5.72 8.64 -9.48
CA GLU A 10 4.75 8.68 -10.58
C GLU A 10 4.46 7.28 -11.12
N VAL A 11 5.50 6.47 -11.33
CA VAL A 11 5.37 5.08 -11.81
C VAL A 11 4.59 4.23 -10.80
N LEU A 12 4.92 4.36 -9.51
CA LEU A 12 4.20 3.69 -8.43
C LEU A 12 2.72 4.11 -8.42
N LYS A 13 2.45 5.42 -8.50
CA LYS A 13 1.10 5.98 -8.49
C LYS A 13 0.26 5.42 -9.64
N GLU A 14 0.82 5.43 -10.84
CA GLU A 14 0.12 4.95 -12.04
C GLU A 14 -0.17 3.46 -11.95
N LYS A 15 0.82 2.63 -11.57
CA LYS A 15 0.62 1.18 -11.40
C LYS A 15 -0.43 0.85 -10.35
N ILE A 16 -0.42 1.53 -9.20
CA ILE A 16 -1.40 1.36 -8.14
C ILE A 16 -2.80 1.70 -8.67
N THR A 17 -2.93 2.83 -9.33
CA THR A 17 -4.21 3.30 -9.88
C THR A 17 -4.76 2.30 -10.90
N GLN A 18 -3.92 1.82 -11.82
CA GLN A 18 -4.31 0.85 -12.84
C GLN A 18 -4.62 -0.55 -12.27
N SER A 19 -3.80 -1.05 -11.34
CA SER A 19 -3.95 -2.43 -10.82
C SER A 19 -5.07 -2.56 -9.79
N LEU A 20 -5.23 -1.54 -8.94
CA LEU A 20 -6.13 -1.57 -7.77
C LEU A 20 -7.35 -0.68 -7.95
N GLY A 21 -7.48 0.04 -9.07
CA GLY A 21 -8.56 0.99 -9.30
C GLY A 21 -8.63 2.02 -8.18
N ALA A 22 -7.47 2.49 -7.71
CA ALA A 22 -7.42 3.39 -6.57
C ALA A 22 -8.02 4.75 -6.95
N VAL A 23 -8.88 5.27 -6.08
CA VAL A 23 -9.53 6.58 -6.26
C VAL A 23 -8.63 7.73 -5.81
N HIS A 24 -7.73 7.46 -4.86
CA HIS A 24 -6.75 8.41 -4.38
C HIS A 24 -5.45 7.69 -4.07
N VAL A 25 -4.34 8.26 -4.56
CA VAL A 25 -2.99 7.72 -4.35
C VAL A 25 -2.04 8.87 -4.10
N GLU A 26 -1.39 8.83 -2.95
CA GLU A 26 -0.38 9.78 -2.51
C GLU A 26 0.87 9.02 -2.10
N ILE A 27 2.03 9.46 -2.57
CA ILE A 27 3.30 8.80 -2.31
C ILE A 27 4.26 9.84 -1.77
N GLU A 28 4.88 9.52 -0.65
CA GLU A 28 5.82 10.37 0.07
C GLU A 28 7.15 9.63 0.20
N ASP A 29 8.24 10.30 -0.21
CA ASP A 29 9.58 9.78 0.00
C ASP A 29 10.01 10.02 1.45
N MET A 30 10.16 8.94 2.20
CA MET A 30 10.62 8.95 3.59
C MET A 30 12.16 8.87 3.70
N SER A 31 12.86 8.76 2.57
CA SER A 31 14.32 8.62 2.55
C SER A 31 15.08 9.93 2.48
N GLY A 32 14.39 11.07 2.45
CA GLY A 32 15.01 12.40 2.41
C GLY A 32 15.67 12.69 1.06
N GLY A 33 15.13 12.15 -0.05
CA GLY A 33 15.62 12.36 -1.40
C GLY A 33 16.55 11.26 -1.93
N CYS A 34 16.74 10.16 -1.18
CA CYS A 34 17.59 9.05 -1.61
C CYS A 34 16.83 8.00 -2.45
N GLY A 35 15.49 8.05 -2.47
CA GLY A 35 14.62 7.12 -3.18
C GLY A 35 14.65 5.68 -2.68
N GLN A 36 15.04 5.45 -1.42
CA GLN A 36 15.19 4.10 -0.85
C GLN A 36 14.01 3.69 0.04
N ALA A 37 13.20 4.64 0.48
CA ALA A 37 12.09 4.41 1.40
C ALA A 37 10.88 5.24 1.00
N TYR A 38 9.77 4.56 0.67
CA TYR A 38 8.53 5.22 0.24
C TYR A 38 7.36 4.84 1.15
N SER A 39 6.57 5.84 1.51
CA SER A 39 5.27 5.68 2.18
C SER A 39 4.17 6.06 1.20
N ALA A 40 3.24 5.14 0.95
CA ALA A 40 2.15 5.39 0.01
C ALA A 40 0.79 5.29 0.70
N ILE A 41 -0.06 6.29 0.54
CA ILE A 41 -1.46 6.28 0.94
C ILE A 41 -2.28 5.91 -0.28
N ILE A 42 -2.99 4.80 -0.19
CA ILE A 42 -3.78 4.24 -1.28
C ILE A 42 -5.21 4.11 -0.78
N VAL A 43 -6.12 4.81 -1.43
CA VAL A 43 -7.56 4.74 -1.16
C VAL A 43 -8.22 4.03 -2.33
N SER A 44 -8.86 2.89 -2.06
CA SER A 44 -9.58 2.14 -3.08
C SER A 44 -10.80 1.45 -2.49
N PRO A 45 -11.95 1.45 -3.20
CA PRO A 45 -13.10 0.64 -2.81
C PRO A 45 -12.79 -0.87 -2.88
N GLN A 46 -11.76 -1.29 -3.63
CA GLN A 46 -11.34 -2.71 -3.69
C GLN A 46 -10.79 -3.25 -2.37
N PHE A 47 -10.47 -2.38 -1.42
CA PHE A 47 -10.04 -2.76 -0.07
C PHE A 47 -11.21 -3.01 0.88
N GLU A 48 -12.42 -2.59 0.50
CA GLU A 48 -13.62 -2.90 1.23
C GLU A 48 -13.80 -4.41 1.34
N LYS A 49 -14.18 -4.88 2.52
CA LYS A 49 -14.36 -6.32 2.84
C LYS A 49 -13.09 -7.18 2.74
N LYS A 50 -11.90 -6.59 2.53
CA LYS A 50 -10.62 -7.30 2.58
C LYS A 50 -9.87 -7.00 3.88
N THR A 51 -9.22 -8.03 4.42
CA THR A 51 -8.35 -7.89 5.60
C THR A 51 -7.08 -7.10 5.25
N THR A 52 -6.45 -6.47 6.24
CA THR A 52 -5.19 -5.71 6.05
C THR A 52 -4.12 -6.53 5.33
N LEU A 53 -3.96 -7.80 5.70
CA LEU A 53 -3.02 -8.70 5.05
C LEU A 53 -3.36 -8.93 3.57
N ALA A 54 -4.63 -9.14 3.24
CA ALA A 54 -5.07 -9.31 1.86
C ALA A 54 -4.85 -8.04 1.03
N ARG A 55 -5.11 -6.87 1.59
CA ARG A 55 -4.81 -5.56 0.96
C ARG A 55 -3.32 -5.44 0.66
N HIS A 56 -2.46 -5.70 1.64
CA HIS A 56 -1.01 -5.61 1.48
C HIS A 56 -0.49 -6.62 0.45
N ARG A 57 -1.00 -7.86 0.45
CA ARG A 57 -0.66 -8.87 -0.56
C ARG A 57 -1.04 -8.43 -1.97
N LEU A 58 -2.21 -7.82 -2.16
CA LEU A 58 -2.63 -7.28 -3.45
C LEU A 58 -1.69 -6.17 -3.94
N VAL A 59 -1.36 -5.21 -3.07
CA VAL A 59 -0.43 -4.12 -3.43
C VAL A 59 0.96 -4.67 -3.77
N ASN A 60 1.50 -5.56 -2.93
CA ASN A 60 2.82 -6.14 -3.16
C ASN A 60 2.86 -7.03 -4.40
N THR A 61 1.75 -7.66 -4.77
CA THR A 61 1.67 -8.45 -6.02
C THR A 61 1.68 -7.54 -7.24
N ALA A 62 0.93 -6.44 -7.21
CA ALA A 62 0.91 -5.45 -8.29
C ALA A 62 2.27 -4.75 -8.47
N LEU A 63 2.96 -4.46 -7.37
CA LEU A 63 4.21 -3.71 -7.34
C LEU A 63 5.45 -4.58 -7.07
N LYS A 64 5.37 -5.89 -7.30
CA LYS A 64 6.44 -6.83 -6.91
C LYS A 64 7.82 -6.43 -7.41
N ALA A 65 7.92 -5.97 -8.66
CA ALA A 65 9.17 -5.54 -9.27
C ALA A 65 9.70 -4.24 -8.63
N GLU A 66 8.81 -3.27 -8.39
CA GLU A 66 9.16 -1.96 -7.82
C GLU A 66 9.56 -2.07 -6.35
N VAL A 67 8.76 -2.79 -5.57
CA VAL A 67 9.01 -3.02 -4.14
C VAL A 67 10.30 -3.82 -3.93
N ALA A 68 10.67 -4.70 -4.86
CA ALA A 68 11.95 -5.40 -4.79
C ALA A 68 13.16 -4.48 -5.03
N ALA A 69 12.98 -3.34 -5.71
CA ALA A 69 14.02 -2.36 -5.94
C ALA A 69 14.12 -1.30 -4.83
N ILE A 70 13.10 -1.17 -3.98
CA ILE A 70 13.05 -0.23 -2.85
C ILE A 70 13.47 -0.96 -1.56
N HIS A 71 14.30 -0.34 -0.71
CA HIS A 71 14.68 -0.93 0.58
C HIS A 71 13.53 -0.98 1.59
N ALA A 72 12.72 0.07 1.67
CA ALA A 72 11.57 0.15 2.57
C ALA A 72 10.31 0.65 1.86
N TRP A 73 9.24 -0.15 1.91
CA TRP A 73 7.96 0.18 1.31
C TRP A 73 6.86 0.07 2.37
N THR A 74 6.11 1.16 2.58
CA THR A 74 5.02 1.22 3.56
C THR A 74 3.71 1.62 2.88
N PRO A 75 2.90 0.65 2.40
CA PRO A 75 1.60 0.92 1.83
C PRO A 75 0.54 1.06 2.94
N LYS A 76 -0.16 2.19 2.95
CA LYS A 76 -1.31 2.45 3.81
C LYS A 76 -2.58 2.33 2.96
N CYS A 77 -3.31 1.25 3.16
CA CYS A 77 -4.48 0.89 2.34
C CYS A 77 -5.79 1.25 3.06
N TYR A 78 -6.46 2.31 2.63
CA TYR A 78 -7.71 2.79 3.22
C TYR A 78 -8.89 2.57 2.29
N THR A 79 -10.07 2.35 2.86
CA THR A 79 -11.31 2.49 2.09
C THR A 79 -11.66 3.97 1.94
N PRO A 80 -12.43 4.36 0.91
CA PRO A 80 -12.90 5.74 0.78
C PRO A 80 -13.62 6.23 2.04
N GLU A 81 -14.47 5.40 2.66
CA GLU A 81 -15.13 5.75 3.93
C GLU A 81 -14.13 5.97 5.09
N GLN A 82 -13.07 5.17 5.17
CA GLN A 82 -12.02 5.35 6.19
C GLN A 82 -11.23 6.64 5.94
N TRP A 83 -10.92 6.95 4.68
CA TRP A 83 -10.19 8.15 4.28
C TRP A 83 -10.99 9.43 4.55
N GLU A 84 -12.29 9.42 4.29
CA GLU A 84 -13.17 10.54 4.62
C GLU A 84 -13.20 10.81 6.12
N LYS A 85 -13.32 9.76 6.96
CA LYS A 85 -13.25 9.91 8.42
C LYS A 85 -11.92 10.50 8.90
N LEU A 86 -10.80 10.05 8.33
CA LEU A 86 -9.47 10.55 8.67
C LEU A 86 -9.29 12.04 8.31
N ASN A 87 -9.80 12.47 7.15
CA ASN A 87 -9.77 13.87 6.74
C ASN A 87 -10.63 14.79 7.63
N VAL A 88 -11.70 14.25 8.23
CA VAL A 88 -12.56 15.02 9.13
C VAL A 88 -11.93 15.20 10.52
N GLU A 89 -11.09 14.26 10.99
CA GLU A 89 -10.56 14.27 12.36
C GLU A 89 -9.16 14.90 12.54
N GLY A 90 -8.46 15.31 11.48
CA GLY A 90 -7.25 16.14 11.58
C GLY A 90 -6.11 15.59 12.46
N LYS A 91 -6.12 14.30 12.81
CA LYS A 91 -5.08 13.64 13.60
C LYS A 91 -4.36 12.60 12.75
N GLY A 92 -3.06 12.83 12.60
CA GLY A 92 -2.14 12.03 11.81
C GLY A 92 -2.26 10.53 12.07
N VAL A 93 -2.22 9.78 10.96
CA VAL A 93 -1.80 8.39 10.81
C VAL A 93 -1.76 7.61 12.14
N VAL A 94 -2.94 7.26 12.65
CA VAL A 94 -3.04 6.08 13.50
C VAL A 94 -2.80 4.90 12.58
N ALA A 95 -1.63 4.28 12.72
CA ALA A 95 -1.39 2.96 12.16
C ALA A 95 -2.61 2.11 12.53
N LEU A 96 -3.31 1.59 11.51
CA LEU A 96 -4.42 0.67 11.67
C LEU A 96 -3.87 -0.65 12.22
N GLY A 97 -3.46 -0.61 13.48
CA GLY A 97 -3.06 -1.73 14.28
C GLY A 97 -4.30 -2.47 14.72
N LYS A 98 -4.38 -3.73 14.29
CA LYS A 98 -5.25 -4.78 14.82
C LYS A 98 -6.65 -4.87 14.22
N GLU A 99 -6.71 -5.32 12.96
CA GLU A 99 -7.83 -6.17 12.54
C GLU A 99 -7.34 -7.63 12.52
N MET A 100 -7.56 -8.28 13.66
CA MET A 100 -7.55 -9.73 13.85
C MET A 100 -8.44 -10.37 12.78
N ASN A 101 -7.86 -11.11 11.85
CA ASN A 101 -8.40 -12.37 11.33
C ASN A 101 -7.28 -13.04 10.53
N GLY A 102 -6.25 -13.45 11.25
CA GLY A 102 -5.48 -14.60 10.84
C GLY A 102 -6.42 -15.80 10.99
N GLU A 103 -7.02 -16.21 9.88
CA GLU A 103 -7.60 -17.53 9.80
C GLU A 103 -6.52 -18.53 10.21
N VAL A 104 -6.73 -19.12 11.38
CA VAL A 104 -5.95 -20.23 11.90
C VAL A 104 -6.22 -21.40 10.97
N VAL A 105 -5.35 -21.62 9.98
CA VAL A 105 -5.27 -22.92 9.31
C VAL A 105 -4.55 -23.88 10.26
N ARG A 106 -5.32 -24.44 11.20
CA ARG A 106 -4.94 -25.64 11.94
C ARG A 106 -4.77 -26.79 10.93
N GLY A 107 -3.58 -27.40 10.97
CA GLY A 107 -3.38 -28.81 10.64
C GLY A 107 -3.31 -29.16 9.16
N THR A 108 -2.08 -29.42 8.69
CA THR A 108 -1.87 -30.50 7.71
C THR A 108 -1.12 -31.60 8.45
N ALA A 109 -1.79 -32.74 8.55
CA ALA A 109 -1.27 -33.99 9.04
C ALA A 109 -0.25 -34.58 8.05
N ALA A 110 0.80 -35.17 8.60
CA ALA A 110 1.42 -36.41 8.14
C ALA A 110 2.25 -36.98 9.30
#